data_AF-A0AAD1CII6-F1
#
_entry.id   AF-A0AAD1CII6-F1
#
_cell.length_a   1.000
_cell.length_b   1.000
_cell.length_c   1.000
_cell.angle_alpha   90.00
_cell.angle_beta   90.00
_cell.angle_gamma   90.00
#
_symmetry.space_group_name_H-M   'P 1'
#
loop_
_entity.id
_entity.type
_entity.pdbx_description
1 polymer ?
#
loop_
_entity_poly.entity_id
_entity_poly.type
_entity_poly.pdbx_seq_one_letter_code
_entity_poly.pdbx_strand_id
1 'polypeptide(L)'
;MEENDKVDDAEFPDFLKVVAPKQNWQIAQEGMYLVTVSGTARSIFKNVAYPVAGKTGTSQVFTLADNQNYNAKDIAEHLRDHALFVGFAPVHNPKVLVATVLENGGWGKNAAPLAKKIMDYVLLKPTLNPASSDNTANDKSVKTTTS
;
A
#
# COMPACT_ATOMS: atom_id res chain seq x y z
N MET A 1 31.86 -12.64 26.98
CA MET A 1 32.09 -12.23 25.58
C MET A 1 30.73 -12.39 24.93
N GLU A 2 29.86 -11.40 25.16
CA GLU A 2 29.59 -10.28 24.23
C GLU A 2 28.50 -10.73 23.24
N GLU A 3 27.40 -10.03 23.00
CA GLU A 3 26.95 -8.70 23.43
C GLU A 3 25.43 -8.66 23.14
N ASN A 4 24.66 -7.99 23.99
CA ASN A 4 23.25 -7.76 23.73
C ASN A 4 23.14 -6.79 22.56
N ASP A 5 22.67 -7.28 21.41
CA ASP A 5 22.27 -6.47 20.26
C ASP A 5 21.04 -5.64 20.64
N LYS A 6 21.28 -4.58 21.42
CA LYS A 6 20.31 -3.52 21.66
C LYS A 6 20.16 -2.84 20.31
N VAL A 7 19.00 -3.05 19.69
CA VAL A 7 18.53 -2.17 18.64
C VAL A 7 18.57 -0.77 19.23
N ASP A 8 19.56 0.02 18.84
CA ASP A 8 19.64 1.42 19.22
C ASP A 8 18.30 2.04 18.86
N ASP A 9 17.62 2.60 19.86
CA ASP A 9 16.42 3.40 19.66
C ASP A 9 16.86 4.55 18.76
N ALA A 10 16.62 4.42 17.45
CA ALA A 10 17.09 5.37 16.48
C ALA A 10 16.59 6.77 16.90
N GLU A 11 17.50 7.62 17.35
CA GLU A 11 17.20 9.01 17.62
C GLU A 11 16.93 9.68 16.28
N PHE A 12 15.66 9.69 15.89
CA PHE A 12 15.22 10.48 14.75
C PHE A 12 15.44 11.95 15.12
N PRO A 13 16.20 12.72 14.33
CA PRO A 13 16.36 14.14 14.59
C PRO A 13 14.98 14.77 14.67
N ASP A 14 14.83 15.70 15.61
CA ASP A 14 13.60 16.47 15.82
C ASP A 14 13.19 17.04 14.46
N PHE A 15 12.20 16.39 13.84
CA PHE A 15 11.81 16.64 12.47
C PHE A 15 11.51 18.13 12.36
N LEU A 16 12.04 18.78 11.31
CA LEU A 16 11.77 20.18 11.01
C LEU A 16 10.29 20.46 11.29
N LYS A 17 10.02 21.23 12.36
CA LYS A 17 8.66 21.57 12.73
C LYS A 17 8.11 22.46 11.63
N VAL A 18 7.37 21.86 10.70
CA VAL A 18 6.75 22.58 9.61
C VAL A 18 5.66 23.46 10.22
N VAL A 19 5.98 24.74 10.40
CA VAL A 19 5.01 25.74 10.84
C VAL A 19 4.27 26.24 9.61
N ALA A 20 3.04 25.79 9.45
CA ALA A 20 2.13 26.26 8.40
C ALA A 20 0.75 26.57 9.01
N PRO A 21 -0.01 27.50 8.41
CA PRO A 21 -1.39 27.75 8.81
C PRO A 21 -2.22 26.46 8.82
N LYS A 22 -3.14 26.34 9.77
CA LYS A 22 -4.04 25.18 9.89
C LYS A 22 -4.76 24.86 8.59
N GLN A 23 -5.13 25.90 7.84
CA GLN A 23 -5.79 25.82 6.54
C GLN A 23 -4.95 25.05 5.51
N ASN A 24 -3.63 25.22 5.50
CA ASN A 24 -2.75 24.52 4.56
C ASN A 24 -2.76 23.02 4.81
N TRP A 25 -2.73 22.62 6.09
CA TRP A 25 -2.83 21.22 6.49
C TRP A 25 -4.18 20.62 6.13
N GLN A 26 -5.26 21.38 6.32
CA GLN A 26 -6.62 20.95 5.95
C GLN A 26 -6.74 20.74 4.44
N ILE A 27 -6.20 21.64 3.63
CA ILE A 27 -6.18 21.51 2.16
C ILE A 27 -5.37 20.28 1.74
N ALA A 28 -4.19 20.07 2.31
CA ALA A 28 -3.36 18.91 2.00
C ALA A 28 -4.06 17.59 2.38
N GLN A 29 -4.65 17.53 3.58
CA GLN A 29 -5.39 16.38 4.06
C GLN A 29 -6.62 16.08 3.20
N GLU A 30 -7.36 17.11 2.79
CA GLU A 30 -8.51 16.96 1.90
C GLU A 30 -8.06 16.45 0.52
N GLY A 31 -6.97 17.00 -0.04
CA GLY A 31 -6.40 16.50 -1.28
C GLY A 31 -6.00 15.02 -1.21
N MET A 32 -5.39 14.61 -0.09
CA MET A 32 -5.07 13.20 0.17
C MET A 32 -6.31 12.33 0.36
N TYR A 33 -7.37 12.85 0.95
CA TYR A 33 -8.65 12.14 1.07
C TYR A 33 -9.30 11.94 -0.32
N LEU A 34 -9.30 12.97 -1.16
CA LEU A 34 -9.86 12.85 -2.52
C LEU A 34 -9.12 11.81 -3.37
N VAL A 35 -7.83 11.56 -3.16
CA VAL A 35 -7.10 10.46 -3.84
C VAL A 35 -7.75 9.09 -3.61
N THR A 36 -8.33 8.85 -2.44
CA THR A 36 -8.93 7.56 -2.06
C THR A 36 -10.44 7.51 -2.30
N VAL A 37 -11.09 8.65 -2.51
CA VAL A 37 -12.54 8.74 -2.78
C VAL A 37 -12.86 8.93 -4.26
N SER A 38 -12.09 9.75 -4.96
CA SER A 38 -12.32 10.12 -6.36
C SER A 38 -11.08 9.99 -7.26
N GLY A 39 -9.89 9.83 -6.68
CA GLY A 39 -8.62 9.83 -7.40
C GLY A 39 -7.98 8.46 -7.63
N THR A 40 -6.65 8.45 -7.72
CA THR A 40 -5.84 7.32 -8.23
C THR A 40 -5.91 6.05 -7.37
N ALA A 41 -6.28 6.15 -6.10
CA ALA A 41 -6.41 5.02 -5.18
C ALA A 41 -7.88 4.63 -4.89
N ARG A 42 -8.85 5.28 -5.54
CA ARG A 42 -10.29 5.08 -5.31
C ARG A 42 -10.72 3.63 -5.35
N SER A 43 -10.31 2.89 -6.38
CA SER A 43 -10.75 1.51 -6.57
C SER A 43 -10.30 0.57 -5.45
N ILE A 44 -9.23 0.93 -4.73
CA ILE A 44 -8.65 0.14 -3.63
C ILE A 44 -9.37 0.43 -2.32
N PHE A 45 -9.60 1.71 -2.03
CA PHE A 45 -10.22 2.16 -0.77
C PHE A 45 -11.73 2.36 -0.87
N LYS A 46 -12.37 1.97 -1.97
CA LYS A 46 -13.84 1.93 -2.02
C LYS A 46 -14.37 1.00 -0.92
N ASN A 47 -15.44 1.42 -0.24
CA ASN A 47 -16.18 0.64 0.75
C ASN A 47 -15.39 0.21 2.01
N VAL A 48 -14.27 0.86 2.33
CA VAL A 48 -13.64 0.66 3.64
C VAL A 48 -14.51 1.26 4.74
N ALA A 49 -14.51 0.64 5.92
CA ALA A 49 -15.29 1.10 7.07
C ALA A 49 -14.70 2.34 7.77
N TYR A 50 -13.48 2.74 7.40
CA TYR A 50 -12.76 3.87 7.98
C TYR A 50 -12.28 4.81 6.85
N PRO A 51 -12.46 6.13 6.96
CA PRO A 51 -11.98 7.05 5.93
C PRO A 51 -10.44 7.03 5.88
N VAL A 52 -9.88 7.02 4.67
CA VAL A 52 -8.42 6.98 4.44
C VAL A 52 -7.98 8.22 3.66
N ALA A 53 -6.95 8.91 4.11
CA ALA A 53 -6.24 9.91 3.31
C ALA A 53 -4.91 9.32 2.86
N GLY A 54 -4.56 9.44 1.59
CA GLY A 54 -3.30 8.92 1.08
C GLY A 54 -2.84 9.53 -0.23
N LYS A 55 -1.66 9.11 -0.66
CA LYS A 55 -1.04 9.56 -1.90
C LYS A 55 -0.30 8.40 -2.55
N THR A 56 -0.51 8.26 -3.86
CA THR A 56 0.29 7.36 -4.71
C THR A 56 1.52 8.09 -5.24
N GLY A 57 2.63 7.37 -5.36
CA GLY A 57 3.87 7.81 -6.01
C GLY A 57 4.46 6.71 -6.87
N THR A 58 5.24 7.08 -7.88
CA THR A 58 6.01 6.16 -8.72
C THR A 58 7.42 6.71 -8.76
N SER A 59 8.44 5.91 -8.42
CA SER A 59 9.85 6.33 -8.54
C SER A 59 10.52 5.57 -9.68
N GLN A 60 11.08 6.32 -10.63
CA GLN A 60 11.77 5.74 -11.78
C GLN A 60 13.12 5.15 -11.38
N VAL A 61 13.39 3.92 -11.83
CA VAL A 61 14.62 3.18 -11.50
C VAL A 61 15.74 3.45 -12.51
N PHE A 62 15.42 3.92 -13.73
CA PHE A 62 16.43 4.19 -14.76
C PHE A 62 16.05 5.37 -15.68
N THR A 63 17.06 6.18 -16.04
CA THR A 63 16.97 7.16 -17.13
C THR A 63 17.37 6.44 -18.41
N LEU A 64 16.43 6.18 -19.33
CA LEU A 64 16.80 5.72 -20.67
C LEU A 64 17.54 6.85 -21.40
N ALA A 65 18.68 6.52 -22.01
CA ALA A 65 19.37 7.41 -22.94
C ALA A 65 18.41 7.89 -24.04
N ASP A 66 18.58 9.15 -24.47
CA ASP A 66 17.66 10.08 -25.15
C ASP A 66 16.87 9.64 -26.42
N ASN A 67 16.64 8.34 -26.71
CA ASN A 67 16.07 7.93 -28.01
C ASN A 67 15.28 6.60 -28.04
N GLN A 68 14.67 6.16 -26.95
CA GLN A 68 13.85 4.92 -26.94
C GLN A 68 12.42 5.19 -26.47
N ASN A 69 11.44 4.81 -27.30
CA ASN A 69 10.02 4.95 -27.00
C ASN A 69 9.63 4.08 -25.79
N TYR A 70 9.09 4.73 -24.76
CA TYR A 70 8.65 4.12 -23.50
C TYR A 70 7.52 3.12 -23.75
N ASN A 71 7.79 1.82 -23.60
CA ASN A 71 6.75 0.79 -23.64
C ASN A 71 6.84 -0.07 -22.38
N ALA A 72 6.01 0.23 -21.38
CA ALA A 72 6.04 -0.42 -20.06
C ALA A 72 5.85 -1.95 -20.10
N LYS A 73 5.39 -2.51 -21.22
CA LYS A 73 5.24 -3.96 -21.43
C LYS A 73 6.55 -4.66 -21.82
N ASP A 74 7.50 -3.92 -22.39
CA ASP A 74 8.75 -4.46 -22.96
C ASP A 74 9.96 -4.26 -22.02
N ILE A 75 9.74 -3.63 -20.86
CA ILE A 75 10.77 -3.39 -19.85
C ILE A 75 10.91 -4.64 -18.97
N ALA A 76 12.15 -5.15 -18.85
CA ALA A 76 12.48 -6.24 -17.94
C ALA A 76 12.04 -5.88 -16.52
N GLU A 77 11.54 -6.86 -15.76
CA GLU A 77 10.89 -6.61 -14.46
C GLU A 77 11.76 -5.78 -13.50
N HIS A 78 13.07 -6.05 -13.46
CA HIS A 78 14.05 -5.33 -12.64
C HIS A 78 14.30 -3.86 -13.03
N LEU A 79 13.77 -3.40 -14.16
CA LEU A 79 13.90 -2.02 -14.65
C LEU A 79 12.58 -1.24 -14.52
N ARG A 80 11.54 -1.84 -13.95
CA ARG A 80 10.25 -1.15 -13.72
C ARG A 80 10.39 -0.15 -12.59
N ASP A 81 9.65 0.94 -12.70
CA ASP A 81 9.50 1.91 -11.61
C ASP A 81 9.04 1.23 -10.32
N HIS A 82 9.42 1.77 -9.16
CA HIS A 82 8.86 1.32 -7.89
C HIS A 82 7.49 1.97 -7.66
N ALA A 83 6.57 1.21 -7.07
CA ALA A 83 5.28 1.72 -6.67
C ALA A 83 5.32 2.14 -5.20
N LEU A 84 4.84 3.36 -4.91
CA LEU A 84 4.78 3.90 -3.57
C LEU A 84 3.34 4.27 -3.21
N PHE A 85 2.99 4.02 -1.96
CA PHE A 85 1.79 4.58 -1.35
C PHE A 85 2.07 4.96 0.10
N VAL A 86 1.64 6.17 0.49
CA VAL A 86 1.60 6.61 1.88
C VAL A 86 0.18 7.02 2.23
N GLY A 87 -0.30 6.63 3.40
CA GLY A 87 -1.61 7.05 3.86
C GLY A 87 -1.81 6.87 5.35
N PHE A 88 -2.84 7.51 5.88
CA PHE A 88 -3.22 7.43 7.27
C PHE A 88 -4.73 7.30 7.45
N ALA A 89 -5.13 6.70 8.56
CA ALA A 89 -6.52 6.43 8.86
C ALA A 89 -6.78 6.30 10.38
N PRO A 90 -8.00 6.59 10.86
CA PRO A 90 -9.07 7.32 10.16
C PRO A 90 -8.69 8.78 9.87
N VAL A 91 -9.18 9.38 8.77
CA VAL A 91 -8.82 10.76 8.36
C VAL A 91 -8.91 11.77 9.51
N HIS A 92 -10.03 11.84 10.23
CA HIS A 92 -10.25 12.90 11.23
C HIS A 92 -9.54 12.66 12.58
N ASN A 93 -9.15 11.43 12.87
CA ASN A 93 -8.44 11.09 14.11
C ASN A 93 -7.44 9.95 13.82
N PRO A 94 -6.33 10.26 13.12
CA PRO A 94 -5.42 9.24 12.62
C PRO A 94 -4.87 8.36 13.74
N LYS A 95 -4.99 7.04 13.58
CA LYS A 95 -4.47 6.03 14.51
C LYS A 95 -3.33 5.22 13.92
N VAL A 96 -3.24 5.15 12.59
CA VAL A 96 -2.20 4.45 11.87
C VAL A 96 -1.77 5.27 10.66
N LEU A 97 -0.46 5.30 10.42
CA LEU A 97 0.16 5.76 9.17
C LEU A 97 0.89 4.56 8.58
N VAL A 98 0.71 4.34 7.27
CA VAL A 98 1.35 3.26 6.54
C VAL A 98 2.03 3.85 5.31
N ALA A 99 3.33 3.63 5.20
CA ALA A 99 4.10 3.84 3.99
C ALA A 99 4.49 2.47 3.41
N THR A 100 4.27 2.31 2.12
CA THR A 100 4.58 1.07 1.38
C THR A 100 5.38 1.41 0.14
N VAL A 101 6.44 0.63 -0.08
CA VAL A 101 7.22 0.63 -1.30
C VAL A 101 7.18 -0.78 -1.85
N LEU A 102 6.77 -0.93 -3.09
CA LEU A 102 6.88 -2.16 -3.85
C LEU A 102 7.94 -1.93 -4.93
N GLU A 103 9.12 -2.49 -4.70
CA GLU A 103 10.21 -2.47 -5.67
C GLU A 103 9.75 -3.11 -6.96
N ASN A 104 10.10 -2.47 -8.08
CA ASN A 104 9.71 -2.86 -9.43
C ASN A 104 8.19 -3.04 -9.63
N GLY A 105 7.40 -2.47 -8.73
CA GLY A 105 5.94 -2.60 -8.69
C GLY A 105 5.19 -1.81 -9.76
N GLY A 106 5.91 -1.05 -10.58
CA GLY A 106 5.37 -0.18 -11.63
C GLY A 106 4.59 1.00 -11.05
N TRP A 107 3.28 1.03 -11.29
CA TRP A 107 2.46 2.19 -11.00
C TRP A 107 2.17 2.32 -9.51
N GLY A 108 2.29 3.51 -8.93
CA GLY A 108 2.09 3.75 -7.48
C GLY A 108 0.82 3.16 -6.87
N LYS A 109 -0.28 3.07 -7.63
CA LYS A 109 -1.52 2.42 -7.18
C LYS A 109 -1.32 0.96 -6.76
N ASN A 110 -0.27 0.29 -7.24
CA ASN A 110 0.01 -1.11 -6.97
C ASN A 110 0.55 -1.35 -5.54
N ALA A 111 1.06 -0.31 -4.86
CA ALA A 111 1.46 -0.39 -3.46
C ALA A 111 0.27 -0.20 -2.49
N ALA A 112 -0.77 0.50 -2.92
CA ALA A 112 -1.94 0.81 -2.09
C ALA A 112 -2.70 -0.42 -1.50
N PRO A 113 -2.84 -1.57 -2.20
CA PRO A 113 -3.47 -2.76 -1.64
C PRO A 113 -2.75 -3.32 -0.41
N LEU A 114 -1.42 -3.26 -0.37
CA LEU A 114 -0.65 -3.69 0.80
C LEU A 114 -0.95 -2.79 2.00
N ALA A 115 -0.93 -1.47 1.78
CA ALA A 115 -1.26 -0.51 2.82
C ALA A 115 -2.69 -0.72 3.36
N LYS A 116 -3.67 -0.98 2.48
CA LYS A 116 -5.05 -1.30 2.88
C LYS A 116 -5.11 -2.53 3.79
N LYS A 117 -4.43 -3.63 3.44
CA LYS A 117 -4.44 -4.85 4.27
C LYS A 117 -3.88 -4.58 5.67
N ILE A 118 -2.82 -3.78 5.77
CA ILE A 118 -2.24 -3.38 7.07
C ILE A 118 -3.24 -2.53 7.85
N MET A 119 -3.85 -1.52 7.22
CA MET A 119 -4.86 -0.67 7.87
C MET A 119 -6.09 -1.47 8.32
N ASP A 120 -6.58 -2.40 7.49
CA ASP A 120 -7.71 -3.28 7.84
C ASP A 120 -7.39 -4.09 9.10
N TYR A 121 -6.20 -4.71 9.14
CA TYR A 121 -5.77 -5.51 10.29
C TYR A 121 -5.68 -4.66 11.57
N VAL A 122 -5.04 -3.50 11.48
CA VAL A 122 -4.81 -2.62 12.65
C VAL A 122 -6.12 -2.00 13.16
N LEU A 123 -6.99 -1.55 12.26
CA LEU A 123 -8.18 -0.76 12.63
C LEU A 123 -9.42 -1.61 12.88
N LEU A 124 -9.59 -2.72 12.15
CA LEU A 124 -10.75 -3.59 12.30
C LEU A 124 -10.50 -4.74 13.28
N LYS A 125 -9.23 -5.03 13.58
CA LYS A 125 -8.80 -6.16 14.43
C LYS A 125 -9.57 -7.45 14.12
N PRO A 126 -9.66 -7.85 12.83
CA PRO A 126 -10.37 -9.06 12.48
C PRO A 126 -9.66 -10.25 13.14
N THR A 127 -10.43 -11.18 13.69
CA THR A 127 -9.85 -12.46 14.11
C THR A 127 -9.24 -13.12 12.89
N LEU A 128 -7.93 -13.34 12.89
CA LEU A 128 -7.26 -14.11 11.85
C LEU A 128 -7.83 -15.53 11.93
N ASN A 129 -8.72 -15.87 11.00
CA ASN A 129 -9.24 -17.22 10.88
C ASN A 129 -8.47 -17.88 9.73
N PRO A 130 -7.47 -18.74 9.99
CA PRO A 130 -6.58 -19.27 8.96
C PRO A 130 -7.23 -20.30 8.01
N ALA A 131 -8.56 -20.40 7.96
CA ALA A 131 -9.28 -21.38 7.15
C ALA A 131 -10.12 -20.69 6.06
N SER A 132 -9.48 -20.33 4.95
CA SER A 132 -10.11 -20.29 3.63
C SER A 132 -9.04 -20.38 2.53
N SER A 133 -8.19 -21.39 2.61
CA SER A 133 -7.64 -21.99 1.39
C SER A 133 -8.77 -22.81 0.78
N ASP A 134 -9.62 -22.18 -0.03
CA ASP A 134 -10.56 -22.91 -0.88
C ASP A 134 -9.74 -23.75 -1.87
N ASN A 135 -9.52 -25.00 -1.49
CA ASN A 135 -9.05 -26.06 -2.36
C ASN A 135 -10.12 -26.32 -3.43
N THR A 136 -10.00 -25.66 -4.57
CA THR A 136 -10.66 -26.10 -5.81
C THR A 136 -9.88 -27.24 -6.45
N ALA A 137 -9.77 -28.37 -5.73
CA ALA A 137 -9.41 -29.66 -6.31
C ALA A 137 -10.70 -30.45 -6.53
N ASN A 138 -11.16 -30.38 -7.78
CA ASN A 138 -12.38 -30.99 -8.30
C ASN A 138 -12.33 -32.52 -8.19
N ASP A 139 -13.02 -33.06 -7.17
CA ASP A 139 -13.39 -34.48 -7.07
C ASP A 139 -14.41 -34.82 -8.17
N LYS A 140 -13.92 -35.36 -9.29
CA LYS A 140 -14.78 -36.11 -10.21
C LYS A 140 -14.89 -37.54 -9.68
N SER A 141 -15.92 -37.75 -8.86
CA SER A 141 -16.39 -39.05 -8.41
C SER A 141 -16.65 -40.00 -9.59
N VAL A 142 -15.99 -41.16 -9.51
CA VAL A 142 -16.24 -42.37 -10.30
C VAL A 142 -17.62 -42.90 -9.92
N LYS A 143 -18.57 -42.90 -10.86
CA LYS A 143 -19.85 -43.62 -10.69
C LYS A 143 -19.60 -45.12 -10.80
N THR A 144 -19.75 -45.81 -9.67
CA THR A 144 -19.90 -47.28 -9.62
C THR A 144 -21.40 -47.58 -9.59
N THR A 145 -21.91 -48.31 -10.58
CA THR A 145 -23.24 -48.91 -10.54
C THR A 145 -23.09 -50.40 -10.78
N THR A 146 -23.40 -51.21 -9.77
CA THR A 146 -23.64 -52.65 -9.87
C THR A 146 -25.07 -52.91 -9.45
N SER A 147 -25.89 -53.41 -10.38
CA SER A 147 -26.86 -54.50 -10.25
C SER A 147 -27.51 -54.72 -11.61
#